data_AF-A0A516SLE3-F1
#
_entry.id   AF-A0A516SLE3-F1
#
_cell.length_a   1.000
_cell.length_b   1.000
_cell.length_c   1.000
_cell.angle_alpha   90.00
_cell.angle_beta   90.00
_cell.angle_gamma   90.00
#
_symmetry.space_group_name_H-M   'P 1'
#
loop_
_entity.id
_entity.type
_entity.pdbx_description
1 polymer ?
#
loop_
_entity_poly.entity_id
_entity_poly.type
_entity_poly.pdbx_seq_one_letter_code
_entity_poly.pdbx_strand_id
1 'polypeptide(L)'
;MKRKKQPPPAHPAQYFMVSPHRDTENFFANAVGMTAHKFSRGKAGITPVFKDDAQRASFYDRAVAERRSLYIPSFFSSAASHRYRAAEHLANASWGGRFGSQGISGAEAGTPLSKRTNRALADFRGVSATQPRVYVQAHGAPGGESSRLQSDTREEARVGDVSRMLSKMKLPPQADVRVNSCWGGAGKNYGRENTDWQSRFRAGSLAEVSDVHNSFAAKLHKELRNSMGFKGWTSGYLASTTQAALTVQKSNGTTGQHMGAVVENANTRNELAVRRKDMRVTFSS
;
A
#
# COMPACT_ATOMS: atom_id res chain seq x y z
N MET A 1 -22.07 -14.39 13.60
CA MET A 1 -22.44 -14.25 12.16
C MET A 1 -21.31 -14.74 11.26
N LYS A 2 -21.54 -15.78 10.44
CA LYS A 2 -20.55 -16.24 9.44
C LYS A 2 -20.52 -15.23 8.29
N ARG A 3 -19.41 -14.50 8.09
CA ARG A 3 -19.22 -13.63 6.92
C ARG A 3 -19.33 -14.47 5.65
N LYS A 4 -20.35 -14.22 4.82
CA LYS A 4 -20.44 -14.80 3.47
C LYS A 4 -19.15 -14.45 2.72
N LYS A 5 -18.39 -15.47 2.29
CA LYS A 5 -17.19 -15.27 1.46
C LYS A 5 -17.66 -14.83 0.08
N GLN A 6 -17.36 -13.58 -0.27
CA GLN A 6 -17.56 -13.07 -1.62
C GLN A 6 -16.66 -13.87 -2.59
N PRO A 7 -17.15 -14.29 -3.76
CA PRO A 7 -16.34 -15.01 -4.74
C PRO A 7 -15.13 -14.16 -5.15
N PRO A 8 -13.98 -14.79 -5.45
CA PRO A 8 -12.80 -14.07 -5.91
C PRO A 8 -13.12 -13.32 -7.22
N PRO A 9 -12.60 -12.08 -7.40
CA PRO A 9 -12.85 -11.31 -8.60
C PRO A 9 -12.35 -12.04 -9.85
N ALA A 10 -13.11 -12.00 -10.94
CA ALA A 10 -12.87 -12.70 -12.20
C ALA A 10 -11.62 -12.23 -12.98
N HIS A 11 -10.99 -11.12 -12.55
CA HIS A 11 -9.75 -10.60 -13.12
C HIS A 11 -8.67 -10.50 -12.04
N PRO A 12 -7.39 -10.70 -12.40
CA PRO A 12 -6.31 -10.47 -11.45
C PRO A 12 -6.40 -9.05 -10.93
N ALA A 13 -6.52 -8.91 -9.60
CA ALA A 13 -6.65 -7.60 -8.98
C ALA A 13 -5.48 -6.71 -9.41
N GLN A 14 -5.78 -5.55 -9.99
CA GLN A 14 -4.78 -4.53 -10.32
C GLN A 14 -4.46 -3.72 -9.05
N TYR A 15 -3.18 -3.46 -8.84
CA TYR A 15 -2.67 -2.80 -7.64
C TYR A 15 -1.98 -1.50 -8.03
N PHE A 16 -2.53 -0.39 -7.59
CA PHE A 16 -2.00 0.93 -7.84
C PHE A 16 -1.52 1.56 -6.55
N MET A 17 -0.51 2.42 -6.62
CA MET A 17 -0.09 3.24 -5.48
C MET A 17 0.10 4.68 -5.91
N VAL A 18 -0.41 5.60 -5.09
CA VAL A 18 -0.28 7.05 -5.25
C VAL A 18 0.33 7.63 -3.98
N SER A 19 1.02 8.77 -4.09
CA SER A 19 1.44 9.58 -2.94
C SER A 19 0.92 11.01 -3.11
N PRO A 20 0.35 11.64 -2.06
CA PRO A 20 -0.04 13.04 -2.12
C PRO A 20 1.17 13.99 -2.04
N HIS A 21 2.34 13.51 -1.64
CA HIS A 21 3.55 14.31 -1.42
C HIS A 21 4.41 14.42 -2.69
N ARG A 22 5.21 15.48 -2.83
CA ARG A 22 6.19 15.59 -3.93
C ARG A 22 7.39 14.69 -3.65
N ASP A 23 7.79 14.63 -2.39
CA ASP A 23 8.80 13.67 -1.93
C ASP A 23 8.39 12.23 -2.28
N THR A 24 9.33 11.51 -2.89
CA THR A 24 9.13 10.16 -3.42
C THR A 24 9.80 9.09 -2.58
N GLU A 25 10.51 9.45 -1.50
CA GLU A 25 11.29 8.49 -0.73
C GLU A 25 10.40 7.37 -0.14
N ASN A 26 9.47 7.74 0.74
CA ASN A 26 8.52 6.81 1.31
C ASN A 26 7.66 6.09 0.26
N PHE A 27 7.30 6.81 -0.82
CA PHE A 27 6.49 6.27 -1.91
C PHE A 27 7.22 5.13 -2.63
N PHE A 28 8.47 5.35 -3.01
CA PHE A 28 9.31 4.39 -3.68
C PHE A 28 9.62 3.17 -2.79
N ALA A 29 10.04 3.40 -1.54
CA ALA A 29 10.41 2.31 -0.64
C ALA A 29 9.25 1.32 -0.41
N ASN A 30 8.03 1.83 -0.22
CA ASN A 30 6.84 0.99 -0.10
C ASN A 30 6.46 0.29 -1.42
N ALA A 31 6.54 1.01 -2.54
CA ALA A 31 6.24 0.41 -3.86
C ALA A 31 7.18 -0.75 -4.17
N VAL A 32 8.49 -0.59 -3.93
CA VAL A 32 9.51 -1.64 -4.11
C VAL A 32 9.23 -2.83 -3.19
N GLY A 33 9.10 -2.59 -1.88
CA GLY A 33 8.91 -3.67 -0.92
C GLY A 33 7.63 -4.47 -1.14
N MET A 34 6.53 -3.80 -1.47
CA MET A 34 5.27 -4.46 -1.83
C MET A 34 5.36 -5.22 -3.15
N THR A 35 6.07 -4.69 -4.15
CA THR A 35 6.28 -5.35 -5.44
C THR A 35 7.15 -6.60 -5.27
N ALA A 36 8.26 -6.51 -4.54
CA ALA A 36 9.13 -7.65 -4.25
C ALA A 36 8.36 -8.76 -3.51
N HIS A 37 7.55 -8.42 -2.51
CA HIS A 37 6.69 -9.39 -1.81
C HIS A 37 5.61 -10.01 -2.72
N LYS A 38 5.16 -9.31 -3.75
CA LYS A 38 4.19 -9.84 -4.71
C LYS A 38 4.85 -10.79 -5.70
N PHE A 39 6.03 -10.42 -6.21
CA PHE A 39 6.81 -11.28 -7.09
C PHE A 39 7.23 -12.58 -6.42
N SER A 40 7.65 -12.54 -5.15
CA SER A 40 7.96 -13.75 -4.38
C SER A 40 6.76 -14.70 -4.17
N ARG A 41 5.56 -14.26 -4.56
CA ARG A 41 4.30 -15.02 -4.47
C ARG A 41 3.66 -15.25 -5.84
N GLY A 42 4.38 -15.02 -6.94
CA GLY A 42 3.86 -15.18 -8.29
C GLY A 42 2.71 -14.23 -8.64
N LYS A 43 2.68 -13.03 -8.04
CA LYS A 43 1.62 -12.02 -8.27
C LYS A 43 2.16 -10.80 -8.99
N ALA A 44 1.29 -10.15 -9.75
CA ALA A 44 1.58 -8.85 -10.34
C ALA A 44 1.99 -7.81 -9.28
N GLY A 45 3.00 -7.01 -9.64
CA GLY A 45 3.58 -5.93 -8.85
C GLY A 45 2.65 -4.74 -8.63
N ILE A 46 3.16 -3.71 -7.96
CA ILE A 46 2.48 -2.42 -7.83
C ILE A 46 2.70 -1.60 -9.10
N THR A 47 1.67 -0.87 -9.54
CA THR A 47 1.76 0.15 -10.59
C THR A 47 1.70 1.54 -9.93
N PRO A 48 2.79 2.32 -9.94
CA PRO A 48 2.73 3.68 -9.42
C PRO A 48 1.87 4.56 -10.32
N VAL A 49 1.13 5.48 -9.72
CA VAL A 49 0.34 6.51 -10.40
C VAL A 49 0.78 7.85 -9.85
N PHE A 50 1.17 8.77 -10.73
CA PHE A 50 1.86 10.01 -10.36
C PHE A 50 0.94 11.20 -10.45
N LYS A 51 1.00 12.11 -9.47
CA LYS A 51 0.17 13.33 -9.46
C LYS A 51 0.61 14.38 -10.47
N ASP A 52 1.88 14.35 -10.85
CA ASP A 52 2.51 15.23 -11.82
C ASP A 52 3.81 14.61 -12.37
N ASP A 53 4.38 15.25 -13.40
CA ASP A 53 5.59 14.79 -14.09
C ASP A 53 6.85 14.91 -13.22
N ALA A 54 6.88 15.84 -12.26
CA ALA A 54 8.01 16.01 -11.36
C ALA A 54 8.14 14.84 -10.37
N GLN A 55 7.01 14.43 -9.77
CA GLN A 55 6.95 13.23 -8.92
C GLN A 55 7.33 11.97 -9.73
N ARG A 56 6.90 11.87 -10.99
CA ARG A 56 7.26 10.76 -11.89
C ARG A 56 8.76 10.70 -12.15
N ALA A 57 9.38 11.82 -12.50
CA ALA A 57 10.82 11.90 -12.74
C ALA A 57 11.63 11.51 -11.50
N SER A 58 11.33 12.12 -10.34
CA SER A 58 12.00 11.81 -9.07
C SER A 58 11.87 10.33 -8.68
N PHE A 59 10.68 9.74 -8.86
CA PHE A 59 10.47 8.32 -8.56
C PHE A 59 11.26 7.41 -9.51
N TYR A 60 11.33 7.75 -10.79
CA TYR A 60 12.11 7.00 -11.78
C TYR A 60 13.60 7.02 -11.46
N ASP A 61 14.16 8.19 -11.16
CA ASP A 61 15.59 8.33 -10.83
C ASP A 61 15.95 7.46 -9.64
N ARG A 62 15.06 7.41 -8.63
CA ARG A 62 15.21 6.53 -7.47
C ARG A 62 15.13 5.05 -7.84
N ALA A 63 14.21 4.66 -8.72
CA ALA A 63 14.11 3.29 -9.22
C ALA A 63 15.36 2.85 -10.00
N VAL A 64 15.95 3.74 -10.80
CA VAL A 64 17.20 3.48 -11.52
C VAL A 64 18.38 3.36 -10.55
N ALA A 65 18.47 4.26 -9.56
CA ALA A 65 19.52 4.23 -8.55
C ALA A 65 19.49 2.93 -7.73
N GLU A 66 18.31 2.53 -7.23
CA GLU A 66 18.12 1.27 -6.49
C GLU A 66 18.46 0.04 -7.34
N ARG A 67 18.04 0.03 -8.62
CA ARG A 67 18.38 -1.06 -9.53
C ARG A 67 19.90 -1.18 -9.71
N ARG A 68 20.60 -0.05 -9.86
CA ARG A 68 22.07 -0.02 -10.00
C ARG A 68 22.77 -0.47 -8.73
N SER A 69 22.31 -0.04 -7.55
CA SER A 69 22.92 -0.44 -6.27
C SER A 69 22.73 -1.92 -5.94
N LEU A 70 21.68 -2.54 -6.50
CA LEU A 70 21.41 -3.98 -6.34
C LEU A 70 22.07 -4.85 -7.41
N TYR A 71 22.67 -4.28 -8.45
CA TYR A 71 23.31 -5.06 -9.50
C TYR A 71 24.64 -5.65 -9.00
N ILE A 72 24.64 -6.94 -8.66
CA ILE A 72 25.84 -7.71 -8.32
C ILE A 72 25.92 -8.89 -9.30
N PRO A 73 26.95 -8.96 -10.17
CA PRO A 73 27.00 -9.90 -11.29
C PRO A 73 26.96 -11.41 -10.97
N SER A 74 27.07 -11.84 -9.70
CA SER A 74 27.41 -13.25 -9.43
C SER A 74 26.65 -13.97 -8.31
N PHE A 75 25.93 -13.31 -7.39
CA PHE A 75 25.19 -14.04 -6.33
C PHE A 75 24.00 -13.25 -5.80
N PHE A 76 22.81 -13.44 -6.37
CA PHE A 76 21.60 -12.93 -5.75
C PHE A 76 21.06 -13.94 -4.73
N SER A 77 20.91 -13.50 -3.47
CA SER A 77 19.90 -14.13 -2.61
C SER A 77 18.52 -13.96 -3.26
N SER A 78 17.59 -14.88 -3.00
CA SER A 78 16.23 -14.79 -3.56
C SER A 78 15.55 -13.46 -3.19
N ALA A 79 15.83 -12.91 -2.01
CA ALA A 79 15.34 -11.61 -1.58
C ALA A 79 15.92 -10.44 -2.40
N ALA A 80 17.24 -10.42 -2.63
CA ALA A 80 17.89 -9.39 -3.43
C ALA A 80 17.42 -9.44 -4.89
N SER A 81 17.24 -10.64 -5.46
CA SER A 81 16.67 -10.84 -6.81
C SER A 81 15.27 -10.26 -6.93
N HIS A 82 14.36 -10.54 -5.98
CA HIS A 82 13.01 -9.97 -5.99
C HIS A 82 13.01 -8.44 -5.88
N ARG A 83 13.91 -7.87 -5.06
CA ARG A 83 14.02 -6.43 -4.90
C ARG A 83 14.58 -5.75 -6.15
N TYR A 84 15.58 -6.35 -6.80
CA TYR A 84 16.10 -5.91 -8.10
C TYR A 84 14.99 -5.90 -9.17
N ARG A 85 14.27 -7.02 -9.32
CA ARG A 85 13.15 -7.14 -10.27
C ARG A 85 12.04 -6.12 -9.97
N ALA A 86 11.79 -5.85 -8.69
CA ALA A 86 10.83 -4.83 -8.28
C ALA A 86 11.26 -3.42 -8.68
N ALA A 87 12.53 -3.05 -8.45
CA ALA A 87 13.07 -1.75 -8.86
C ALA A 87 13.03 -1.58 -10.40
N GLU A 88 13.40 -2.62 -11.15
CA GLU A 88 13.32 -2.65 -12.61
C GLU A 88 11.88 -2.50 -13.12
N HIS A 89 10.94 -3.27 -12.57
CA HIS A 89 9.51 -3.15 -12.89
C HIS A 89 9.00 -1.72 -12.68
N LEU A 90 9.36 -1.12 -11.55
CA LEU A 90 8.94 0.24 -11.20
C LEU A 90 9.58 1.32 -12.10
N ALA A 91 10.86 1.15 -12.47
CA ALA A 91 11.51 2.04 -13.43
C ALA A 91 10.80 1.99 -14.80
N ASN A 92 10.50 0.78 -15.29
CA ASN A 92 9.80 0.57 -16.56
C ASN A 92 8.37 1.12 -16.54
N ALA A 93 7.67 0.97 -15.40
CA ALA A 93 6.34 1.52 -15.20
C ALA A 93 6.31 3.06 -15.18
N SER A 94 7.42 3.71 -14.85
CA SER A 94 7.49 5.17 -14.65
C SER A 94 7.63 6.00 -15.93
N TRP A 95 8.14 5.43 -17.04
CA TRP A 95 8.21 6.15 -18.33
C TRP A 95 7.62 5.39 -19.50
N GLY A 96 7.20 4.15 -19.27
CA GLY A 96 6.74 3.27 -20.30
C GLY A 96 7.89 2.79 -21.17
N GLY A 97 8.16 1.49 -21.12
CA GLY A 97 9.33 0.86 -21.74
C GLY A 97 9.62 1.35 -23.17
N ARG A 98 10.49 2.36 -23.27
CA ARG A 98 11.24 2.74 -24.47
C ARG A 98 12.75 2.55 -24.30
N PHE A 99 13.21 2.22 -23.09
CA PHE A 99 14.60 1.89 -22.84
C PHE A 99 14.78 0.38 -22.60
N GLY A 100 15.04 -0.34 -23.70
CA GLY A 100 15.87 -1.55 -23.74
C GLY A 100 15.42 -2.76 -22.92
N SER A 101 14.38 -3.47 -23.35
CA SER A 101 14.25 -4.90 -23.04
C SER A 101 15.14 -5.71 -24.00
N GLN A 102 16.47 -5.62 -23.83
CA GLN A 102 17.36 -6.69 -24.25
C GLN A 102 17.78 -7.42 -22.98
N GLY A 103 17.28 -8.63 -22.74
CA GLY A 103 17.89 -9.54 -21.75
C GLY A 103 17.03 -10.17 -20.65
N ILE A 104 15.73 -10.39 -20.82
CA ILE A 104 15.01 -11.35 -19.94
C ILE A 104 14.36 -12.44 -20.79
N SER A 105 15.20 -13.32 -21.33
CA SER A 105 14.80 -14.66 -21.78
C SER A 105 15.14 -15.62 -20.65
N GLY A 106 14.19 -15.89 -19.76
CA GLY A 106 14.38 -16.88 -18.71
C GLY A 106 13.29 -16.85 -17.65
N ALA A 107 12.49 -17.91 -17.65
CA ALA A 107 11.51 -18.34 -16.65
C ALA A 107 10.05 -17.86 -16.82
N GLU A 108 9.28 -18.78 -17.41
CA GLU A 108 7.90 -19.16 -17.09
C GLU A 108 6.74 -18.32 -17.65
N ALA A 109 6.41 -18.72 -18.88
CA ALA A 109 5.07 -19.02 -19.40
C ALA A 109 3.86 -18.74 -18.47
N GLY A 110 2.91 -17.96 -19.01
CA GLY A 110 1.51 -18.12 -18.64
C GLY A 110 0.72 -16.85 -18.30
N THR A 111 0.94 -15.74 -19.00
CA THR A 111 -0.18 -14.85 -19.39
C THR A 111 0.32 -13.83 -20.42
N PRO A 112 -0.37 -13.68 -21.57
CA PRO A 112 -0.09 -12.56 -22.45
C PRO A 112 -0.55 -11.28 -21.73
N LEU A 113 0.39 -10.59 -21.09
CA LEU A 113 0.23 -9.18 -20.78
C LEU A 113 0.08 -8.46 -22.12
N SER A 114 -1.18 -8.27 -22.51
CA SER A 114 -1.63 -7.64 -23.74
C SER A 114 -0.78 -6.41 -24.05
N LYS A 115 -0.40 -6.28 -25.32
CA LYS A 115 0.33 -5.18 -25.99
C LYS A 115 -0.32 -3.78 -25.88
N ARG A 116 -1.01 -3.45 -24.78
CA ARG A 116 -1.55 -2.11 -24.52
C ARG A 116 -0.73 -1.43 -23.42
N THR A 117 0.18 -0.58 -23.88
CA THR A 117 0.58 0.66 -23.22
C THR A 117 0.97 0.51 -21.74
N ASN A 118 2.17 0.01 -21.48
CA ASN A 118 2.93 0.51 -20.32
C ASN A 118 3.21 1.99 -20.59
N ARG A 119 2.22 2.88 -20.40
CA ARG A 119 2.46 4.31 -20.20
C ARG A 119 2.34 4.53 -18.71
N ALA A 120 3.24 5.33 -18.16
CA ALA A 120 3.10 5.78 -16.79
C ALA A 120 1.71 6.39 -16.60
N LEU A 121 0.98 5.88 -15.62
CA LEU A 121 -0.36 6.35 -15.35
C LEU A 121 -0.25 7.70 -14.63
N ALA A 122 -0.75 8.74 -15.28
CA ALA A 122 -0.99 10.04 -14.65
C ALA A 122 -2.35 10.07 -13.90
N ASP A 123 -3.24 9.13 -14.23
CA ASP A 123 -4.56 8.97 -13.64
C ASP A 123 -5.09 7.53 -13.84
N PHE A 124 -6.30 7.26 -13.37
CA PHE A 124 -6.94 5.94 -13.44
C PHE A 124 -7.87 5.76 -14.65
N ARG A 125 -7.83 6.65 -15.65
CA ARG A 125 -8.65 6.46 -16.87
C ARG A 125 -8.18 5.20 -17.61
N GLY A 126 -9.14 4.37 -18.02
CA GLY A 126 -8.87 3.11 -18.72
C GLY A 126 -8.52 1.92 -17.81
N VAL A 127 -8.56 2.09 -16.48
CA VAL A 127 -8.49 0.97 -15.53
C VAL A 127 -9.75 0.10 -15.68
N SER A 128 -9.58 -1.09 -16.25
CA SER A 128 -10.68 -2.02 -16.56
C SER A 128 -11.03 -2.97 -15.41
N ALA A 129 -10.27 -2.95 -14.31
CA ALA A 129 -10.54 -3.81 -13.17
C ALA A 129 -11.91 -3.48 -12.56
N THR A 130 -12.70 -4.53 -12.27
CA THR A 130 -14.01 -4.39 -11.62
C THR A 130 -13.90 -3.73 -10.26
N GLN A 131 -12.81 -3.96 -9.52
CA GLN A 131 -12.52 -3.32 -8.25
C GLN A 131 -11.00 -3.12 -8.09
N PRO A 132 -10.43 -2.03 -8.64
CA PRO A 132 -9.01 -1.77 -8.53
C PRO A 132 -8.63 -1.45 -7.10
N ARG A 133 -7.44 -1.87 -6.68
CA ARG A 133 -6.92 -1.54 -5.36
C ARG A 133 -5.95 -0.38 -5.44
N VAL A 134 -6.24 0.70 -4.73
CA VAL A 134 -5.44 1.93 -4.75
C VAL A 134 -4.86 2.16 -3.37
N TYR A 135 -3.55 2.06 -3.24
CA TYR A 135 -2.81 2.37 -2.02
C TYR A 135 -2.46 3.87 -2.00
N VAL A 136 -2.91 4.60 -1.00
CA VAL A 136 -2.46 5.98 -0.72
C VAL A 136 -1.28 5.89 0.23
N GLN A 137 -0.08 6.16 -0.26
CA GLN A 137 1.17 6.02 0.47
C GLN A 137 1.62 7.34 1.10
N ALA A 138 1.89 7.29 2.41
CA ALA A 138 2.55 8.34 3.18
C ALA A 138 2.90 7.81 4.58
N HIS A 139 3.58 8.61 5.40
CA HIS A 139 3.60 8.41 6.84
C HIS A 139 2.29 8.82 7.47
N GLY A 140 1.99 8.23 8.61
CA GLY A 140 0.80 8.53 9.38
C GLY A 140 1.04 8.33 10.86
N ALA A 141 0.23 9.03 11.64
CA ALA A 141 0.17 8.91 13.09
C ALA A 141 -1.29 8.63 13.47
N PRO A 142 -1.54 8.03 14.64
CA PRO A 142 -2.88 8.00 15.18
C PRO A 142 -3.32 9.44 15.44
N GLY A 143 -4.58 9.77 15.15
CA GLY A 143 -5.05 11.11 15.46
C GLY A 143 -6.50 11.37 15.07
N GLY A 144 -7.19 12.07 15.96
CA GLY A 144 -8.52 12.65 15.77
C GLY A 144 -8.50 13.83 14.79
N GLU A 145 -9.16 14.94 15.06
CA GLU A 145 -9.47 16.03 14.10
C GLU A 145 -8.32 16.51 13.19
N SER A 146 -7.07 16.43 13.64
CA SER A 146 -5.86 16.80 12.90
C SER A 146 -5.21 15.67 12.08
N SER A 147 -5.90 14.54 11.82
CA SER A 147 -5.34 13.42 11.04
C SER A 147 -4.75 13.92 9.70
N ARG A 148 -3.44 13.79 9.56
CA ARG A 148 -2.67 14.20 8.39
C ARG A 148 -1.71 13.10 7.97
N LEU A 149 -1.46 13.06 6.68
CA LEU A 149 -0.38 12.27 6.10
C LEU A 149 0.86 13.13 5.97
N GLN A 150 2.04 12.55 6.19
CA GLN A 150 3.31 13.26 6.13
C GLN A 150 4.32 12.57 5.19
N SER A 151 5.16 13.35 4.53
CA SER A 151 6.35 12.85 3.80
C SER A 151 7.57 12.73 4.72
N ASP A 152 8.68 12.19 4.21
CA ASP A 152 9.96 12.20 4.92
C ASP A 152 10.49 13.63 5.12
N THR A 153 10.13 14.53 4.20
CA THR A 153 10.45 15.97 4.22
C THR A 153 9.43 16.84 4.96
N ARG A 154 8.52 16.23 5.73
CA ARG A 154 7.46 16.91 6.52
C ARG A 154 6.41 17.67 5.70
N GLU A 155 6.26 17.37 4.41
CA GLU A 155 5.09 17.84 3.64
C GLU A 155 3.84 17.21 4.23
N GLU A 156 2.80 18.01 4.47
CA GLU A 156 1.54 17.51 5.03
C GLU A 156 0.46 17.41 3.95
N ALA A 157 -0.37 16.37 4.04
CA ALA A 157 -1.58 16.24 3.23
C ALA A 157 -2.77 15.92 4.13
N ARG A 158 -3.81 16.76 4.07
CA ARG A 158 -5.06 16.55 4.78
C ARG A 158 -6.00 15.66 3.96
N VAL A 159 -7.07 15.20 4.61
CA VAL A 159 -8.11 14.38 3.96
C VAL A 159 -8.65 15.03 2.68
N GLY A 160 -8.93 16.33 2.71
CA GLY A 160 -9.42 17.07 1.55
C GLY A 160 -8.41 17.11 0.39
N ASP A 161 -7.11 17.21 0.68
CA ASP A 161 -6.06 17.21 -0.35
C ASP A 161 -6.00 15.85 -1.07
N VAL A 162 -6.03 14.77 -0.30
CA VAL A 162 -6.04 13.40 -0.83
C VAL A 162 -7.30 13.13 -1.64
N SER A 163 -8.47 13.53 -1.14
CA SER A 163 -9.74 13.37 -1.87
C SER A 163 -9.74 14.13 -3.21
N ARG A 164 -9.32 15.41 -3.21
CA ARG A 164 -9.19 16.21 -4.44
C ARG A 164 -8.21 15.59 -5.42
N MET A 165 -7.05 15.11 -4.96
CA MET A 165 -6.07 14.43 -5.79
C MET A 165 -6.67 13.18 -6.45
N LEU A 166 -7.30 12.30 -5.66
CA LEU A 166 -7.91 11.07 -6.16
C LEU A 166 -9.05 11.35 -7.16
N SER A 167 -9.87 12.36 -6.91
CA SER A 167 -10.92 12.82 -7.82
C SER A 167 -10.32 13.36 -9.13
N LYS A 168 -9.27 14.19 -9.06
CA LYS A 168 -8.54 14.68 -10.24
C LYS A 168 -7.95 13.54 -11.06
N MET A 169 -7.41 12.51 -10.39
CA MET A 169 -6.92 11.27 -10.99
C MET A 169 -8.04 10.33 -11.49
N LYS A 170 -9.31 10.73 -11.43
CA LYS A 170 -10.45 9.93 -11.90
C LYS A 170 -10.54 8.55 -11.23
N LEU A 171 -10.32 8.51 -9.91
CA LEU A 171 -10.46 7.27 -9.12
C LEU A 171 -11.78 6.56 -9.46
N PRO A 172 -11.76 5.26 -9.82
CA PRO A 172 -12.99 4.53 -10.10
C PRO A 172 -13.90 4.48 -8.87
N PRO A 173 -15.22 4.76 -9.01
CA PRO A 173 -16.13 4.86 -7.88
C PRO A 173 -16.17 3.62 -6.97
N GLN A 174 -15.85 2.45 -7.50
CA GLN A 174 -15.90 1.16 -6.81
C GLN A 174 -14.56 0.67 -6.26
N ALA A 175 -13.50 1.48 -6.31
CA ALA A 175 -12.15 1.08 -5.90
C ALA A 175 -12.03 0.63 -4.42
N ASP A 176 -11.05 -0.22 -4.12
CA ASP A 176 -10.58 -0.54 -2.75
C ASP A 176 -9.42 0.41 -2.42
N VAL A 177 -9.74 1.54 -1.80
CA VAL A 177 -8.77 2.55 -1.36
C VAL A 177 -8.15 2.12 -0.03
N ARG A 178 -6.83 2.08 0.05
CA ARG A 178 -6.09 1.69 1.25
C ARG A 178 -5.12 2.78 1.64
N VAL A 179 -5.37 3.41 2.78
CA VAL A 179 -4.43 4.34 3.41
C VAL A 179 -3.25 3.50 3.90
N ASN A 180 -2.17 3.49 3.12
CA ASN A 180 -0.97 2.68 3.30
C ASN A 180 0.03 3.35 4.25
N SER A 181 -0.47 3.98 5.30
CA SER A 181 0.31 4.66 6.32
C SER A 181 0.26 3.92 7.65
N CYS A 182 1.25 4.16 8.51
CA CYS A 182 1.18 3.83 9.92
C CYS A 182 -0.09 4.47 10.51
N TRP A 183 -0.85 3.70 11.30
CA TRP A 183 -2.03 4.16 12.04
C TRP A 183 -3.14 4.82 11.20
N GLY A 184 -3.15 4.69 9.87
CA GLY A 184 -4.13 5.37 9.02
C GLY A 184 -5.59 4.97 9.28
N GLY A 185 -5.84 3.88 10.01
CA GLY A 185 -7.16 3.41 10.43
C GLY A 185 -7.48 3.64 11.91
N ALA A 186 -6.59 4.28 12.67
CA ALA A 186 -6.76 4.52 14.09
C ALA A 186 -6.98 6.01 14.39
N GLY A 187 -7.99 6.34 15.21
CA GLY A 187 -8.14 7.66 15.81
C GLY A 187 -7.27 7.83 17.06
N LYS A 188 -6.92 6.73 17.74
CA LYS A 188 -6.10 6.70 18.98
C LYS A 188 -5.01 5.61 18.94
N ASN A 189 -3.94 5.79 19.71
CA ASN A 189 -2.84 4.82 19.80
C ASN A 189 -3.14 3.74 20.85
N TYR A 190 -3.99 2.76 20.51
CA TYR A 190 -4.41 1.77 21.48
C TYR A 190 -3.25 0.93 22.04
N GLY A 191 -2.32 0.48 21.18
CA GLY A 191 -1.28 -0.49 21.56
C GLY A 191 -0.27 0.03 22.59
N ARG A 192 0.11 1.31 22.49
CA ARG A 192 1.02 1.94 23.45
C ARG A 192 0.35 2.27 24.78
N GLU A 193 -0.96 2.49 24.75
CA GLU A 193 -1.75 2.92 25.91
C GLU A 193 -2.34 1.75 26.71
N ASN A 194 -2.38 0.53 26.16
CA ASN A 194 -3.13 -0.58 26.75
C ASN A 194 -2.38 -1.93 26.69
N THR A 195 -2.45 -2.68 27.78
CA THR A 195 -1.73 -3.96 27.95
C THR A 195 -2.49 -5.17 27.39
N ASP A 196 -3.80 -5.03 27.15
CA ASP A 196 -4.68 -6.09 26.65
C ASP A 196 -4.78 -6.14 25.11
N TRP A 197 -3.98 -5.34 24.39
CA TRP A 197 -4.07 -5.24 22.93
C TRP A 197 -3.94 -6.59 22.22
N GLN A 198 -3.12 -7.51 22.74
CA GLN A 198 -2.93 -8.84 22.17
C GLN A 198 -4.18 -9.71 22.27
N SER A 199 -4.88 -9.67 23.41
CA SER A 199 -6.11 -10.43 23.58
C SER A 199 -7.20 -9.87 22.65
N ARG A 200 -7.31 -8.54 22.55
CA ARG A 200 -8.23 -7.87 21.60
C ARG A 200 -7.89 -8.12 20.14
N PHE A 201 -6.61 -8.19 19.79
CA PHE A 201 -6.17 -8.56 18.45
C PHE A 201 -6.65 -9.97 18.09
N ARG A 202 -6.45 -10.94 18.99
CA ARG A 202 -6.89 -12.33 18.81
C ARG A 202 -8.41 -12.44 18.77
N ALA A 203 -9.11 -11.64 19.58
CA ALA A 203 -10.57 -11.58 19.59
C ALA A 203 -11.16 -10.83 18.38
N GLY A 204 -10.35 -10.06 17.64
CA GLY A 204 -10.79 -9.23 16.52
C GLY A 204 -11.51 -7.95 16.94
N SER A 205 -11.38 -7.52 18.20
CA SER A 205 -12.09 -6.37 18.79
C SER A 205 -11.23 -5.09 18.89
N LEU A 206 -10.02 -5.06 18.32
CA LEU A 206 -9.15 -3.85 18.33
C LEU A 206 -9.82 -2.60 17.72
N ALA A 207 -10.72 -2.79 16.75
CA ALA A 207 -11.42 -1.67 16.13
C ALA A 207 -12.33 -0.90 17.12
N GLU A 208 -12.88 -1.59 18.13
CA GLU A 208 -13.80 -0.99 19.12
C GLU A 208 -13.08 0.02 20.02
N VAL A 209 -11.78 -0.14 20.18
CA VAL A 209 -10.97 0.64 21.13
C VAL A 209 -10.00 1.62 20.48
N SER A 210 -9.90 1.60 19.14
CA SER A 210 -8.97 2.45 18.38
C SER A 210 -9.60 3.75 17.86
N ASP A 211 -10.84 4.05 18.25
CA ASP A 211 -11.61 5.21 17.78
C ASP A 211 -11.60 5.34 16.23
N VAL A 212 -11.97 4.24 15.56
CA VAL A 212 -11.75 4.08 14.13
C VAL A 212 -12.54 5.08 13.28
N HIS A 213 -13.66 5.60 13.79
CA HIS A 213 -14.48 6.60 13.10
C HIS A 213 -13.80 7.96 13.00
N ASN A 214 -12.86 8.26 13.90
CA ASN A 214 -12.05 9.48 13.87
C ASN A 214 -10.73 9.32 13.09
N SER A 215 -10.45 8.15 12.52
CA SER A 215 -9.25 7.89 11.73
C SER A 215 -9.21 8.64 10.40
N PHE A 216 -8.00 8.78 9.83
CA PHE A 216 -7.82 9.34 8.49
C PHE A 216 -8.62 8.58 7.42
N ALA A 217 -8.59 7.23 7.47
CA ALA A 217 -9.31 6.39 6.51
C ALA A 217 -10.84 6.56 6.60
N ALA A 218 -11.41 6.70 7.79
CA ALA A 218 -12.85 6.96 7.95
C ALA A 218 -13.26 8.31 7.37
N LYS A 219 -12.48 9.35 7.67
CA LYS A 219 -12.71 10.71 7.15
C LYS A 219 -12.54 10.78 5.64
N LEU A 220 -11.52 10.13 5.09
CA LEU A 220 -11.32 10.02 3.65
C LEU A 220 -12.48 9.29 2.98
N HIS A 221 -13.02 8.23 3.59
CA HIS A 221 -14.19 7.54 3.07
C HIS A 221 -15.39 8.49 2.93
N LYS A 222 -15.70 9.23 4.01
CA LYS A 222 -16.79 10.21 4.03
C LYS A 222 -16.60 11.29 2.98
N GLU A 223 -15.38 11.83 2.88
CA GLU A 223 -15.04 12.89 1.92
C GLU A 223 -15.19 12.41 0.47
N LEU A 224 -14.69 11.20 0.13
CA LEU A 224 -14.84 10.63 -1.22
C LEU A 224 -16.31 10.36 -1.57
N ARG A 225 -17.13 9.92 -0.61
CA ARG A 225 -18.58 9.77 -0.82
C ARG A 225 -19.23 11.11 -1.17
N ASN A 226 -18.92 12.14 -0.40
CA ASN A 226 -19.50 13.46 -0.56
C ASN A 226 -19.04 14.15 -1.85
N SER A 227 -17.76 14.03 -2.20
CA SER A 227 -17.17 14.79 -3.31
C SER A 227 -17.35 14.15 -4.69
N MET A 228 -17.47 12.82 -4.76
CA MET A 228 -17.49 12.09 -6.04
C MET A 228 -18.44 10.89 -6.10
N GLY A 229 -19.34 10.73 -5.13
CA GLY A 229 -20.29 9.62 -5.10
C GLY A 229 -19.61 8.25 -5.00
N PHE A 230 -18.47 8.18 -4.31
CA PHE A 230 -17.70 6.94 -4.13
C PHE A 230 -18.56 5.81 -3.52
N LYS A 231 -18.50 4.62 -4.12
CA LYS A 231 -19.25 3.40 -3.74
C LYS A 231 -18.31 2.25 -3.31
N GLY A 232 -17.02 2.51 -3.27
CA GLY A 232 -15.99 1.52 -2.97
C GLY A 232 -15.74 1.36 -1.48
N TRP A 233 -14.55 0.86 -1.15
CA TRP A 233 -14.12 0.69 0.23
C TRP A 233 -12.94 1.59 0.52
N THR A 234 -12.85 2.04 1.77
CA THR A 234 -11.66 2.71 2.29
C THR A 234 -11.15 1.94 3.50
N SER A 235 -9.85 1.72 3.60
CA SER A 235 -9.27 0.99 4.72
C SER A 235 -7.99 1.63 5.23
N GLY A 236 -7.68 1.39 6.49
CA GLY A 236 -6.47 1.86 7.15
C GLY A 236 -5.98 0.85 8.19
N TYR A 237 -4.79 1.07 8.73
CA TYR A 237 -4.14 0.17 9.66
C TYR A 237 -4.21 0.70 11.09
N LEU A 238 -4.36 -0.21 12.06
CA LEU A 238 -4.41 0.08 13.50
C LEU A 238 -3.04 0.06 14.18
N ALA A 239 -1.95 0.16 13.42
CA ALA A 239 -0.59 0.01 13.91
C ALA A 239 0.43 0.59 12.93
N SER A 240 1.70 0.67 13.36
CA SER A 240 2.83 1.02 12.49
C SER A 240 3.02 -0.06 11.43
N THR A 241 3.20 0.29 10.16
CA THR A 241 3.26 -0.69 9.07
C THR A 241 4.66 -0.87 8.52
N THR A 242 5.04 -2.07 8.15
CA THR A 242 6.37 -2.35 7.59
C THR A 242 6.40 -2.19 6.07
N GLN A 243 7.58 -1.87 5.54
CA GLN A 243 7.85 -1.78 4.10
C GLN A 243 8.30 -3.13 3.51
N ALA A 244 8.76 -4.06 4.33
CA ALA A 244 9.21 -5.39 3.92
C ALA A 244 8.37 -6.51 4.56
N ALA A 245 8.44 -7.69 3.97
CA ALA A 245 7.90 -8.90 4.57
C ALA A 245 8.76 -9.32 5.76
N LEU A 246 8.10 -9.76 6.83
CA LEU A 246 8.72 -10.26 8.05
C LEU A 246 7.99 -11.54 8.48
N THR A 247 8.59 -12.27 9.42
CA THR A 247 7.85 -13.28 10.19
C THR A 247 6.81 -12.56 11.04
N VAL A 248 5.53 -12.81 10.79
CA VAL A 248 4.44 -12.16 11.53
C VAL A 248 3.51 -13.17 12.16
N GLN A 249 2.91 -12.80 13.29
CA GLN A 249 1.79 -13.53 13.88
C GLN A 249 0.48 -13.17 13.16
N LYS A 250 -0.34 -14.19 12.87
CA LYS A 250 -1.68 -14.04 12.31
C LYS A 250 -2.71 -14.10 13.42
N SER A 251 -3.91 -13.55 13.19
CA SER A 251 -4.99 -13.57 14.19
C SER A 251 -5.41 -14.97 14.63
N ASN A 252 -5.18 -15.99 13.79
CA ASN A 252 -5.45 -17.39 14.12
C ASN A 252 -4.31 -18.09 14.89
N GLY A 253 -3.34 -17.35 15.41
CA GLY A 253 -2.21 -17.88 16.18
C GLY A 253 -1.03 -18.39 15.36
N THR A 254 -1.20 -18.64 14.06
CA THR A 254 -0.11 -19.13 13.19
C THR A 254 0.87 -18.03 12.79
N THR A 255 2.09 -18.40 12.40
CA THR A 255 3.10 -17.46 11.87
C THR A 255 3.26 -17.59 10.34
N GLY A 256 4.00 -16.66 9.72
CA GLY A 256 4.46 -16.78 8.34
C GLY A 256 5.04 -15.48 7.78
N GLN A 257 5.61 -15.55 6.56
CA GLN A 257 6.21 -14.40 5.88
C GLN A 257 5.16 -13.51 5.21
N HIS A 258 4.88 -12.33 5.78
CA HIS A 258 3.94 -11.35 5.21
C HIS A 258 4.40 -9.92 5.51
N MET A 259 3.82 -8.95 4.80
CA MET A 259 3.88 -7.54 5.22
C MET A 259 3.30 -7.41 6.63
N GLY A 260 4.05 -6.76 7.51
CA GLY A 260 3.73 -6.63 8.93
C GLY A 260 3.07 -5.30 9.29
N ALA A 261 2.44 -5.32 10.44
CA ALA A 261 2.24 -4.15 11.26
C ALA A 261 2.84 -4.42 12.64
N VAL A 262 3.53 -3.46 13.21
CA VAL A 262 4.24 -3.56 14.48
C VAL A 262 3.41 -2.84 15.54
N VAL A 263 3.14 -3.57 16.63
CA VAL A 263 2.53 -3.02 17.83
C VAL A 263 3.55 -3.15 18.95
N GLU A 264 3.87 -2.02 19.59
CA GLU A 264 4.71 -1.99 20.78
C GLU A 264 3.89 -2.42 21.99
N ASN A 265 4.42 -3.33 22.80
CA ASN A 265 3.83 -3.70 24.08
C ASN A 265 4.15 -2.62 25.13
N ALA A 266 3.11 -1.99 25.69
CA ALA A 266 3.26 -0.92 26.68
C ALA A 266 4.12 -1.29 27.91
N ASN A 267 4.09 -2.56 28.36
CA ASN A 267 4.79 -3.00 29.56
C ASN A 267 6.24 -3.40 29.30
N THR A 268 6.50 -4.09 28.19
CA THR A 268 7.82 -4.68 27.91
C THR A 268 8.63 -3.88 26.90
N ARG A 269 8.00 -2.91 26.21
CA ARG A 269 8.51 -2.28 24.98
C ARG A 269 8.89 -3.26 23.88
N ASN A 270 8.50 -4.53 24.01
CA ASN A 270 8.74 -5.51 22.97
C ASN A 270 7.78 -5.23 21.81
N GLU A 271 8.34 -5.17 20.62
CA GLU A 271 7.58 -5.07 19.38
C GLU A 271 7.08 -6.45 18.96
N LEU A 272 5.79 -6.53 18.63
CA LEU A 272 5.22 -7.73 18.03
C LEU A 272 4.77 -7.42 16.60
N ALA A 273 5.38 -8.11 15.65
CA ALA A 273 5.00 -8.05 14.24
C ALA A 273 3.77 -8.93 14.00
N VAL A 274 2.65 -8.31 13.66
CA VAL A 274 1.39 -8.97 13.29
C VAL A 274 1.11 -8.78 11.80
N ARG A 275 0.33 -9.68 11.20
CA ARG A 275 0.01 -9.58 9.77
C ARG A 275 -0.77 -8.31 9.49
N ARG A 276 -0.27 -7.48 8.56
CA ARG A 276 -0.89 -6.20 8.17
C ARG A 276 -2.37 -6.31 7.79
N LYS A 277 -2.79 -7.44 7.20
CA LYS A 277 -4.20 -7.72 6.86
C LYS A 277 -5.11 -7.84 8.09
N ASP A 278 -4.58 -8.30 9.21
CA ASP A 278 -5.35 -8.57 10.44
C ASP A 278 -5.49 -7.30 11.30
N MET A 279 -4.65 -6.29 11.06
CA MET A 279 -4.71 -4.96 11.69
C MET A 279 -5.48 -3.93 10.86
N ARG A 280 -6.27 -4.37 9.89
CA ARG A 280 -6.93 -3.47 8.94
C ARG A 280 -8.40 -3.29 9.27
N VAL A 281 -8.81 -2.04 9.38
CA VAL A 281 -10.21 -1.64 9.46
C VAL A 281 -10.70 -1.16 8.10
N THR A 282 -11.96 -1.41 7.78
CA THR A 282 -12.54 -1.13 6.46
C THR A 282 -13.88 -0.43 6.63
N PHE A 283 -14.05 0.66 5.89
CA PHE A 283 -15.25 1.46 5.79
C PHE A 283 -15.87 1.19 4.43
N SER A 284 -17.15 0.88 4.43
CA SER A 284 -17.95 0.62 3.24
C SER A 284 -19.23 1.43 3.31
N SER A 285 -19.82 1.64 2.14
CA SER A 285 -21.02 2.44 2.01
C SER A 285 -22.27 1.83 2.60
#